data_AF-A0A7Y1W8X0-F1
#
_entry.id   AF-A0A7Y1W8X0-F1
#
_cell.length_a   1.000
_cell.length_b   1.000
_cell.length_c   1.000
_cell.angle_alpha   90.00
_cell.angle_beta   90.00
_cell.angle_gamma   90.00
#
_symmetry.space_group_name_H-M   'P 1'
#
loop_
_entity.id
_entity.type
_entity.pdbx_description
1 polymer ?
#
loop_
_entity_poly.entity_id
_entity_poly.type
_entity_poly.pdbx_seq_one_letter_code
_entity_poly.pdbx_strand_id
1 'polypeptide(L)'
;MTLAVSSDSNQTWSSGFTFILAAVGAAVGLGNIWKFPFVVGVSGGGAFVLVYLGCVVFVAVPILIAELWLGRRGGQSPPVAMQVVAGKAGRSRAWAVIGWMGMLVGYLIATYYSVIAGWTLAYIVKAGNSFGGAGPATVNQQFDELLANPVAMASWHTVFITIALLIVGRGLRDGIESAVKFLMPALFFMLVVMIGYAAVEGDFAAGVDFLFSADFSKIDGTIVLTAIGQAFFSISVAMGLIMTYGSYVPKEVSLTKSALIIAGADTLVAILAGLMIFPLVFANNLDPGSGPGLIFRTLPTAFAGMKGGAIFGSLFFLLLAFAAVTSIIAIIEPIVAYAEDKWSMRRRNACILFGFLAWAIGLATVFSFNVWSDFTPLSAIRPFADMNMFALIDYLTANLMMPLGGILMAVFVGWLIKPSVLAEDLSFGSTALFKVWLWMIRVVAPLAILAVLYSSL
;
A
#
# COMPACT_ATOMS: atom_id res chain seq x y z
N MET A 1 29.46 12.89 -19.01
CA MET A 1 28.91 13.73 -17.93
C MET A 1 28.88 12.89 -16.65
N THR A 2 29.93 13.02 -15.86
CA THR A 2 30.11 12.38 -14.55
C THR A 2 29.10 13.02 -13.61
N LEU A 3 28.14 12.23 -13.12
CA LEU A 3 27.25 12.68 -12.04
C LEU A 3 28.15 12.93 -10.83
N ALA A 4 28.35 14.20 -10.47
CA ALA A 4 29.00 14.56 -9.23
C ALA A 4 28.12 14.05 -8.09
N VAL A 5 28.62 13.06 -7.36
CA VAL A 5 28.02 12.62 -6.10
C VAL A 5 28.26 13.76 -5.11
N SER A 6 27.25 14.57 -4.83
CA SER A 6 27.30 15.59 -3.78
C SER A 6 27.57 14.90 -2.44
N SER A 7 28.66 15.26 -1.80
CA SER A 7 29.26 14.53 -0.67
C SER A 7 28.68 14.83 0.72
N ASP A 8 27.51 15.47 0.84
CA ASP A 8 27.01 15.97 2.15
C ASP A 8 25.56 15.58 2.53
N SER A 9 25.06 14.41 2.13
CA SER A 9 24.10 13.62 2.94
C SER A 9 23.67 12.32 2.26
N ASN A 10 24.44 11.25 2.44
CA ASN A 10 23.84 9.91 2.36
C ASN A 10 22.90 9.79 3.58
N GLN A 11 21.64 10.21 3.43
CA GLN A 11 20.64 10.01 4.45
C GLN A 11 20.43 8.50 4.62
N THR A 12 20.94 7.95 5.73
CA THR A 12 20.73 6.57 6.11
C THR A 12 19.77 6.50 7.30
N TRP A 13 19.02 5.40 7.36
CA TRP A 13 18.23 5.06 8.54
C TRP A 13 19.14 4.99 9.77
N SER A 14 18.67 5.45 10.93
CA SER A 14 19.46 5.42 12.16
C SER A 14 19.85 4.00 12.60
N SER A 15 19.06 3.00 12.23
CA SER A 15 19.28 1.59 12.57
C SER A 15 18.53 0.65 11.63
N GLY A 16 18.97 -0.61 11.58
CA GLY A 16 18.25 -1.66 10.85
C GLY A 16 16.82 -1.87 11.36
N PHE A 17 16.60 -1.76 12.67
CA PHE A 17 15.25 -1.85 13.25
C PHE A 17 14.34 -0.72 12.74
N THR A 18 14.87 0.50 12.67
CA THR A 18 14.11 1.65 12.16
C THR A 18 13.75 1.49 10.69
N PHE A 19 14.71 1.01 9.88
CA PHE A 19 14.42 0.66 8.49
C PHE A 19 13.28 -0.36 8.37
N ILE A 20 13.33 -1.45 9.14
CA ILE A 20 12.26 -2.45 9.15
C ILE A 20 10.94 -1.81 9.54
N LEU A 21 10.90 -1.02 10.62
CA LEU A 21 9.68 -0.36 11.07
C LEU A 21 9.10 0.58 10.01
N ALA A 22 9.96 1.33 9.30
CA ALA A 22 9.55 2.20 8.21
C ALA A 22 9.02 1.42 7.01
N ALA A 23 9.71 0.35 6.60
CA ALA A 23 9.29 -0.49 5.48
C ALA A 23 8.01 -1.27 5.78
N VAL A 24 7.84 -1.75 7.02
CA VAL A 24 6.58 -2.34 7.48
C VAL A 24 5.48 -1.29 7.48
N GLY A 25 5.72 -0.07 7.97
CA GLY A 25 4.71 0.99 7.94
C GLY A 25 4.38 1.53 6.55
N ALA A 26 5.26 1.30 5.58
CA ALA A 26 4.97 1.60 4.19
C ALA A 26 4.06 0.53 3.55
N ALA A 27 4.27 -0.75 3.86
CA ALA A 27 3.42 -1.86 3.42
C ALA A 27 2.07 -1.87 4.15
N VAL A 28 2.11 -1.76 5.49
CA VAL A 28 0.93 -1.74 6.35
C VAL A 28 0.18 -0.42 6.20
N GLY A 29 -0.98 -0.48 5.55
CA GLY A 29 -1.80 0.70 5.25
C GLY A 29 -3.28 0.41 5.10
N LEU A 30 -3.96 1.27 4.34
CA LEU A 30 -5.32 1.01 3.86
C LEU A 30 -5.40 -0.34 3.11
N GLY A 31 -4.31 -0.83 2.49
CA GLY A 31 -4.28 -2.15 1.87
C GLY A 31 -4.65 -3.30 2.81
N ASN A 32 -4.17 -3.26 4.05
CA ASN A 32 -4.35 -4.35 5.02
C ASN A 32 -5.62 -4.20 5.83
N ILE A 33 -5.99 -2.97 6.19
CA ILE A 33 -7.12 -2.71 7.10
C ILE A 33 -8.40 -2.48 6.31
N TRP A 34 -8.33 -1.88 5.12
CA TRP A 34 -9.49 -1.63 4.25
C TRP A 34 -9.59 -2.64 3.12
N LYS A 35 -8.56 -2.74 2.28
CA LYS A 35 -8.64 -3.52 1.03
C LYS A 35 -8.76 -5.01 1.29
N PHE A 36 -7.87 -5.55 2.12
CA PHE A 36 -7.82 -6.98 2.40
C PHE A 36 -9.15 -7.54 2.96
N PRO A 37 -9.76 -6.97 4.02
CA PRO A 37 -11.02 -7.49 4.55
C PRO A 37 -12.17 -7.46 3.55
N PHE A 38 -12.30 -6.40 2.74
CA PHE A 38 -13.35 -6.41 1.73
C PHE A 38 -13.10 -7.45 0.65
N VAL A 39 -11.84 -7.63 0.21
CA VAL A 39 -11.50 -8.61 -0.83
C VAL A 39 -11.76 -10.03 -0.30
N VAL A 40 -11.38 -10.33 0.94
CA VAL A 40 -11.71 -11.60 1.61
C VAL A 40 -13.22 -11.80 1.67
N GLY A 41 -13.97 -10.75 2.03
CA GLY A 41 -15.43 -10.74 2.10
C GLY A 41 -16.11 -11.16 0.80
N VAL A 42 -15.68 -10.61 -0.33
CA VAL A 42 -16.26 -10.88 -1.66
C VAL A 42 -15.65 -12.09 -2.38
N SER A 43 -14.48 -12.57 -1.94
CA SER A 43 -13.70 -13.61 -2.63
C SER A 43 -13.73 -14.97 -1.90
N GLY A 44 -14.78 -15.25 -1.13
CA GLY A 44 -14.96 -16.59 -0.56
C GLY A 44 -14.16 -16.89 0.72
N GLY A 45 -13.76 -15.87 1.48
CA GLY A 45 -13.23 -16.04 2.84
C GLY A 45 -11.88 -16.76 2.87
N GLY A 46 -11.77 -17.80 3.71
CA GLY A 46 -10.52 -18.52 3.95
C GLY A 46 -9.88 -19.16 2.72
N ALA A 47 -10.67 -19.50 1.70
CA ALA A 47 -10.14 -19.99 0.42
C ALA A 47 -9.26 -18.93 -0.26
N PHE A 48 -9.72 -17.68 -0.32
CA PHE A 48 -8.94 -16.57 -0.83
C PHE A 48 -7.72 -16.29 0.04
N VAL A 49 -7.87 -16.31 1.38
CA VAL A 49 -6.74 -16.09 2.31
C VAL A 49 -5.61 -17.07 2.04
N LEU A 50 -5.92 -18.36 1.87
CA LEU A 50 -4.92 -19.38 1.56
C LEU A 50 -4.16 -19.09 0.26
N VAL A 51 -4.88 -18.76 -0.81
CA VAL A 51 -4.28 -18.43 -2.12
C VAL A 51 -3.44 -17.15 -2.03
N TYR A 52 -3.93 -16.13 -1.31
CA TYR A 52 -3.23 -14.89 -1.02
C TYR A 52 -1.88 -15.14 -0.32
N LEU A 53 -1.85 -15.98 0.72
CA LEU A 53 -0.60 -16.32 1.42
C LEU A 53 0.42 -16.98 0.48
N GLY A 54 -0.05 -17.86 -0.41
CA GLY A 54 0.79 -18.42 -1.47
C GLY A 54 1.35 -17.34 -2.41
N CYS A 55 0.50 -16.42 -2.86
CA CYS A 55 0.91 -15.32 -3.74
C CYS A 55 1.94 -14.39 -3.09
N VAL A 56 1.80 -14.11 -1.79
CA VAL A 56 2.78 -13.34 -1.02
C VAL A 56 4.16 -14.02 -1.07
N VAL A 57 4.22 -15.32 -0.75
CA VAL A 57 5.49 -16.06 -0.67
C VAL A 57 6.13 -16.27 -2.04
N PHE A 58 5.35 -16.68 -3.03
CA PHE A 58 5.88 -17.12 -4.32
C PHE A 58 6.00 -16.01 -5.37
N VAL A 59 5.31 -14.88 -5.19
CA VAL A 59 5.27 -13.80 -6.18
C VAL A 59 5.76 -12.47 -5.58
N ALA A 60 5.16 -12.01 -4.48
CA ALA A 60 5.48 -10.68 -3.94
C ALA A 60 6.85 -10.63 -3.24
N VAL A 61 7.18 -11.59 -2.37
CA VAL A 61 8.47 -11.64 -1.65
C VAL A 61 9.69 -11.66 -2.59
N PRO A 62 9.72 -12.47 -3.67
CA PRO A 62 10.83 -12.45 -4.62
C PRO A 62 11.08 -11.07 -5.23
N ILE A 63 10.00 -10.38 -5.61
CA ILE A 63 10.06 -9.03 -6.20
C ILE A 63 10.46 -8.01 -5.13
N LEU A 64 9.95 -8.13 -3.90
CA LEU A 64 10.34 -7.27 -2.78
C LEU A 64 11.84 -7.35 -2.49
N ILE A 65 12.43 -8.56 -2.49
CA ILE A 65 13.88 -8.76 -2.35
C ILE A 65 14.62 -8.08 -3.50
N ALA A 66 14.13 -8.23 -4.74
CA ALA A 66 14.72 -7.60 -5.92
C ALA A 66 14.67 -6.06 -5.82
N GLU A 67 13.55 -5.49 -5.40
CA GLU A 67 13.36 -4.05 -5.27
C GLU A 67 14.26 -3.44 -4.18
N LEU A 68 14.35 -4.11 -3.02
CA LEU A 68 15.26 -3.73 -1.94
C LEU A 68 16.74 -3.76 -2.39
N TRP A 69 17.11 -4.78 -3.15
CA TRP A 69 18.46 -4.91 -3.69
C TRP A 69 18.78 -3.81 -4.71
N LEU A 70 17.85 -3.51 -5.62
CA LEU A 70 17.98 -2.41 -6.58
C LEU A 70 18.17 -1.07 -5.85
N GLY A 71 17.36 -0.83 -4.82
CA GLY A 71 17.45 0.34 -3.96
C GLY A 71 18.81 0.49 -3.32
N ARG A 72 19.26 -0.53 -2.56
CA ARG A 72 20.55 -0.49 -1.86
C ARG A 72 21.74 -0.37 -2.82
N ARG A 73 21.73 -1.12 -3.93
CA ARG A 73 22.85 -1.13 -4.88
C ARG A 73 22.94 0.15 -5.71
N GLY A 74 21.79 0.78 -5.96
CA GLY A 74 21.67 2.07 -6.64
C GLY A 74 22.03 3.24 -5.72
N GLY A 75 21.56 3.22 -4.48
CA GLY A 75 21.89 4.21 -3.44
C GLY A 75 21.31 5.61 -3.67
N GLN A 76 20.29 5.73 -4.52
CA GLN A 76 19.65 6.98 -4.92
C GLN A 76 18.15 6.73 -5.19
N SER A 77 17.40 7.77 -5.55
CA SER A 77 16.01 7.70 -5.99
C SER A 77 15.77 6.69 -7.12
N PRO A 78 14.55 6.12 -7.27
CA PRO A 78 14.34 4.91 -8.07
C PRO A 78 14.81 5.01 -9.53
N PRO A 79 14.51 6.09 -10.30
CA PRO A 79 14.99 6.20 -11.67
C PRO A 79 16.52 6.25 -11.75
N VAL A 80 17.17 6.93 -10.80
CA VAL A 80 18.62 7.12 -10.82
C VAL A 80 19.34 5.87 -10.31
N ALA A 81 18.81 5.21 -9.28
CA ALA A 81 19.24 3.90 -8.82
C ALA A 81 19.27 2.88 -9.97
N MET A 82 18.19 2.83 -10.76
CA MET A 82 18.14 1.94 -11.93
C MET A 82 19.19 2.27 -12.99
N GLN A 83 19.47 3.56 -13.26
CA GLN A 83 20.55 3.96 -14.17
C GLN A 83 21.93 3.50 -13.67
N VAL A 84 22.18 3.63 -12.37
CA VAL A 84 23.43 3.21 -11.72
C VAL A 84 23.59 1.70 -11.78
N VAL A 85 22.57 0.94 -11.38
CA VAL A 85 22.62 -0.53 -11.37
C VAL A 85 22.77 -1.07 -12.80
N ALA A 86 21.98 -0.57 -13.76
CA ALA A 86 22.09 -0.98 -15.16
C ALA A 86 23.46 -0.68 -15.75
N GLY A 87 24.00 0.53 -15.49
CA GLY A 87 25.34 0.91 -15.94
C GLY A 87 26.43 -0.01 -15.36
N LYS A 88 26.40 -0.29 -14.05
CA LYS A 88 27.34 -1.21 -13.39
C LYS A 88 27.23 -2.65 -13.94
N ALA A 89 26.06 -3.05 -14.40
CA ALA A 89 25.81 -4.36 -14.99
C ALA A 89 26.15 -4.44 -16.50
N GLY A 90 26.66 -3.36 -17.12
CA GLY A 90 26.91 -3.31 -18.56
C GLY A 90 25.63 -3.36 -19.41
N ARG A 91 24.51 -2.92 -18.84
CA ARG A 91 23.19 -2.88 -19.51
C ARG A 91 22.81 -1.44 -19.86
N SER A 92 21.85 -1.30 -20.77
CA SER A 92 21.34 0.02 -21.18
C SER A 92 20.81 0.82 -19.98
N ARG A 93 21.15 2.10 -19.89
CA ARG A 93 20.58 3.01 -18.88
C ARG A 93 19.08 3.25 -19.07
N ALA A 94 18.49 2.83 -20.20
CA ALA A 94 17.04 2.89 -20.44
C ALA A 94 16.23 2.04 -19.45
N TRP A 95 16.86 1.07 -18.77
CA TRP A 95 16.23 0.34 -17.65
C TRP A 95 15.81 1.24 -16.48
N ALA A 96 16.21 2.52 -16.48
CA ALA A 96 15.61 3.58 -15.67
C ALA A 96 14.07 3.62 -15.73
N VAL A 97 13.47 3.11 -16.82
CA VAL A 97 12.01 2.98 -16.97
C VAL A 97 11.35 2.27 -15.80
N ILE A 98 12.02 1.29 -15.17
CA ILE A 98 11.49 0.59 -13.99
C ILE A 98 11.32 1.56 -12.82
N GLY A 99 12.35 2.38 -12.56
CA GLY A 99 12.32 3.37 -11.50
C GLY A 99 11.35 4.51 -11.78
N TRP A 100 11.28 4.96 -13.04
CA TRP A 100 10.30 5.97 -13.47
C TRP A 100 8.86 5.49 -13.31
N MET A 101 8.58 4.27 -13.75
CA MET A 101 7.24 3.70 -13.66
C MET A 101 6.84 3.49 -12.20
N GLY A 102 7.72 2.92 -11.37
CA GLY A 102 7.42 2.74 -9.94
C GLY A 102 7.14 4.09 -9.25
N MET A 103 8.02 5.08 -9.45
CA MET A 103 7.82 6.41 -8.90
C MET A 103 6.53 7.08 -9.38
N LEU A 104 6.18 6.96 -10.66
CA LEU A 104 4.95 7.51 -11.22
C LEU A 104 3.70 6.78 -10.69
N VAL A 105 3.76 5.45 -10.57
CA VAL A 105 2.70 4.64 -9.94
C VAL A 105 2.45 5.13 -8.52
N GLY A 106 3.49 5.15 -7.68
CA GLY A 106 3.35 5.61 -6.31
C GLY A 106 2.77 7.01 -6.26
N TYR A 107 3.30 7.93 -7.06
CA TYR A 107 2.83 9.30 -7.08
C TYR A 107 1.36 9.44 -7.50
N LEU A 108 0.91 8.70 -8.52
CA LEU A 108 -0.50 8.67 -8.92
C LEU A 108 -1.39 8.08 -7.83
N ILE A 109 -0.95 7.00 -7.17
CA ILE A 109 -1.65 6.42 -6.02
C ILE A 109 -1.81 7.44 -4.90
N ALA A 110 -0.76 8.21 -4.58
CA ALA A 110 -0.83 9.24 -3.54
C ALA A 110 -1.95 10.26 -3.78
N THR A 111 -2.29 10.56 -5.04
CA THR A 111 -3.31 11.56 -5.39
C THR A 111 -4.71 11.14 -4.95
N TYR A 112 -5.12 9.89 -5.17
CA TYR A 112 -6.43 9.40 -4.74
C TYR A 112 -6.40 8.83 -3.32
N TYR A 113 -5.26 8.26 -2.90
CA TYR A 113 -5.09 7.68 -1.56
C TYR A 113 -5.28 8.74 -0.48
N SER A 114 -4.79 9.95 -0.70
CA SER A 114 -4.98 11.08 0.22
C SER A 114 -6.45 11.53 0.35
N VAL A 115 -7.27 11.35 -0.70
CA VAL A 115 -8.72 11.60 -0.64
C VAL A 115 -9.41 10.54 0.22
N ILE A 116 -9.13 9.25 -0.02
CA ILE A 116 -9.70 8.14 0.76
C ILE A 116 -9.27 8.24 2.23
N ALA A 117 -8.01 8.57 2.47
CA ALA A 117 -7.49 8.79 3.81
C ALA A 117 -8.08 10.04 4.48
N GLY A 118 -8.48 11.05 3.70
CA GLY A 118 -9.27 12.17 4.21
C GLY A 118 -10.63 11.73 4.78
N TRP A 119 -11.28 10.73 4.18
CA TRP A 119 -12.54 10.19 4.71
C TRP A 119 -12.36 9.61 6.11
N THR A 120 -11.21 8.98 6.39
CA THR A 120 -10.95 8.39 7.71
C THR A 120 -10.91 9.48 8.78
N LEU A 121 -10.30 10.64 8.49
CA LEU A 121 -10.32 11.80 9.39
C LEU A 121 -11.73 12.32 9.67
N ALA A 122 -12.57 12.40 8.63
CA ALA A 122 -13.97 12.78 8.79
C ALA A 122 -14.71 11.80 9.70
N TYR A 123 -14.46 10.50 9.55
CA TYR A 123 -15.12 9.45 10.30
C TYR A 123 -14.63 9.31 11.75
N ILE A 124 -13.41 9.74 12.09
CA ILE A 124 -13.00 9.90 13.49
C ILE A 124 -13.96 10.85 14.21
N VAL A 125 -14.28 12.00 13.59
CA VAL A 125 -15.20 12.99 14.17
C VAL A 125 -16.62 12.47 14.24
N LYS A 126 -17.10 11.80 13.17
CA LYS A 126 -18.45 11.21 13.16
C LYS A 126 -18.61 10.12 14.23
N ALA A 127 -17.64 9.21 14.35
CA ALA A 127 -17.66 8.15 15.34
C ALA A 127 -17.61 8.69 16.78
N GLY A 128 -16.82 9.75 17.02
CA GLY A 128 -16.73 10.38 18.34
C GLY A 128 -18.05 10.97 18.84
N ASN A 129 -18.91 11.41 17.93
CA ASN A 129 -20.27 11.89 18.22
C ASN A 129 -21.33 10.78 18.12
N SER A 130 -20.94 9.51 18.22
CA SER A 130 -21.83 8.34 18.07
C SER A 130 -22.62 8.36 16.76
N PHE A 131 -22.02 8.85 15.68
CA PHE A 131 -22.68 9.09 14.39
C PHE A 131 -23.96 9.95 14.51
N GLY A 132 -24.08 10.78 15.56
CA GLY A 132 -25.26 11.59 15.85
C GLY A 132 -26.43 10.83 16.48
N GLY A 133 -26.19 9.66 17.09
CA GLY A 133 -27.27 8.76 17.57
C GLY A 133 -28.05 8.12 16.42
N ALA A 134 -27.47 8.09 15.23
CA ALA A 134 -28.06 7.60 14.00
C ALA A 134 -28.33 6.08 14.04
N GLY A 135 -29.48 5.67 13.51
CA GLY A 135 -29.72 4.26 13.16
C GLY A 135 -28.99 3.84 11.88
N PRO A 136 -28.97 2.53 11.55
CA PRO A 136 -28.26 1.97 10.39
C PRO A 136 -28.48 2.69 9.05
N ALA A 137 -29.73 3.07 8.75
CA ALA A 137 -30.08 3.76 7.50
C ALA A 137 -29.41 5.15 7.41
N THR A 138 -29.38 5.88 8.52
CA THR A 138 -28.77 7.21 8.61
C THR A 138 -27.25 7.13 8.53
N VAL A 139 -26.63 6.07 9.06
CA VAL A 139 -25.18 5.85 8.95
C VAL A 139 -24.74 5.64 7.50
N ASN A 140 -25.52 4.89 6.70
CA ASN A 140 -25.23 4.73 5.28
C ASN A 140 -25.37 6.04 4.51
N GLN A 141 -26.45 6.79 4.77
CA GLN A 141 -26.68 8.10 4.15
C GLN A 141 -25.56 9.10 4.47
N GLN A 142 -24.99 9.06 5.67
CA GLN A 142 -23.87 9.93 6.04
C GLN A 142 -22.60 9.73 5.20
N PHE A 143 -22.41 8.56 4.60
CA PHE A 143 -21.31 8.34 3.65
C PHE A 143 -21.64 8.97 2.30
N ASP A 144 -22.86 8.76 1.80
CA ASP A 144 -23.34 9.34 0.55
C ASP A 144 -23.30 10.87 0.59
N GLU A 145 -23.72 11.46 1.71
CA GLU A 145 -23.64 12.91 1.96
C GLU A 145 -22.20 13.43 1.99
N LEU A 146 -21.25 12.63 2.50
CA LEU A 146 -19.83 13.00 2.46
C LEU A 146 -19.33 13.00 1.01
N LEU A 147 -19.60 11.93 0.25
CA LEU A 147 -19.17 11.79 -1.14
C LEU A 147 -19.81 12.86 -2.06
N ALA A 148 -21.07 13.20 -1.81
CA ALA A 148 -21.81 14.22 -2.53
C ALA A 148 -21.35 15.66 -2.20
N ASN A 149 -20.59 15.88 -1.11
CA ASN A 149 -20.16 17.21 -0.68
C ASN A 149 -18.71 17.52 -1.11
N PRO A 150 -18.50 18.23 -2.24
CA PRO A 150 -17.17 18.52 -2.76
C PRO A 150 -16.31 19.34 -1.80
N VAL A 151 -16.92 20.27 -1.05
CA VAL A 151 -16.20 21.14 -0.11
C VAL A 151 -15.68 20.33 1.08
N ALA A 152 -16.52 19.46 1.64
CA ALA A 152 -16.12 18.59 2.74
C ALA A 152 -15.01 17.63 2.32
N MET A 153 -15.17 16.93 1.19
CA MET A 153 -14.14 16.04 0.66
C MET A 153 -12.82 16.75 0.39
N ALA A 154 -12.86 17.90 -0.30
CA ALA A 154 -11.66 18.69 -0.59
C ALA A 154 -10.98 19.19 0.69
N SER A 155 -11.75 19.55 1.72
CA SER A 155 -11.21 20.00 3.01
C SER A 155 -10.47 18.88 3.73
N TRP A 156 -11.07 17.70 3.84
CA TRP A 156 -10.44 16.54 4.48
C TRP A 156 -9.22 16.01 3.71
N HIS A 157 -9.28 15.99 2.38
CA HIS A 157 -8.13 15.74 1.51
C HIS A 157 -7.00 16.74 1.78
N THR A 158 -7.31 18.03 1.85
CA THR A 158 -6.34 19.11 2.13
C THR A 158 -5.68 18.92 3.50
N VAL A 159 -6.47 18.62 4.53
CA VAL A 159 -5.94 18.36 5.88
C VAL A 159 -5.01 17.15 5.86
N PHE A 160 -5.44 16.03 5.25
CA PHE A 160 -4.67 14.80 5.22
C PHE A 160 -3.35 14.96 4.47
N ILE A 161 -3.37 15.52 3.26
CA ILE A 161 -2.15 15.71 2.48
C ILE A 161 -1.19 16.70 3.17
N THR A 162 -1.72 17.73 3.85
CA THR A 162 -0.90 18.65 4.64
C THR A 162 -0.15 17.92 5.76
N ILE A 163 -0.81 17.01 6.49
CA ILE A 163 -0.16 16.18 7.52
C ILE A 163 1.00 15.39 6.91
N ALA A 164 0.77 14.74 5.77
CA ALA A 164 1.80 13.98 5.07
C ALA A 164 3.00 14.86 4.67
N LEU A 165 2.74 16.03 4.07
CA LEU A 165 3.78 16.95 3.63
C LEU A 165 4.58 17.57 4.78
N LEU A 166 3.95 17.81 5.93
CA LEU A 166 4.64 18.27 7.13
C LEU A 166 5.64 17.22 7.66
N ILE A 167 5.30 15.93 7.54
CA ILE A 167 6.19 14.83 7.93
C ILE A 167 7.33 14.69 6.90
N VAL A 168 6.99 14.51 5.62
CA VAL A 168 8.01 14.30 4.56
C VAL A 168 8.93 15.51 4.46
N GLY A 169 8.41 16.73 4.59
CA GLY A 169 9.16 17.98 4.52
C GLY A 169 10.22 18.16 5.62
N ARG A 170 10.15 17.40 6.72
CA ARG A 170 11.15 17.41 7.80
C ARG A 170 12.37 16.52 7.55
N GLY A 171 12.39 15.71 6.49
CA GLY A 171 13.52 14.83 6.19
C GLY A 171 13.29 13.37 6.56
N LEU A 172 14.27 12.53 6.23
CA LEU A 172 14.23 11.11 6.57
C LEU A 172 14.22 10.89 8.09
N ARG A 173 15.13 11.55 8.82
CA ARG A 173 15.33 11.33 10.26
C ARG A 173 14.27 12.03 11.12
N ASP A 174 14.18 13.36 11.01
CA ASP A 174 13.29 14.17 11.85
C ASP A 174 11.82 14.16 11.40
N GLY A 175 11.55 13.60 10.22
CA GLY A 175 10.23 13.46 9.63
C GLY A 175 9.76 12.01 9.64
N ILE A 176 10.16 11.27 8.59
CA ILE A 176 9.66 9.92 8.32
C ILE A 176 9.97 8.96 9.48
N GLU A 177 11.23 8.88 9.89
CA GLU A 177 11.69 7.99 10.96
C GLU A 177 11.02 8.30 12.30
N SER A 178 10.96 9.58 12.69
CA SER A 178 10.25 10.00 13.92
C SER A 178 8.77 9.63 13.88
N ALA A 179 8.11 9.82 12.74
CA ALA A 179 6.70 9.47 12.57
C ALA A 179 6.48 7.96 12.70
N VAL A 180 7.22 7.13 11.97
CA VAL A 180 7.00 5.66 12.01
C VAL A 180 7.37 5.05 13.35
N LYS A 181 8.36 5.59 14.07
CA LYS A 181 8.71 5.16 15.44
C LYS A 181 7.57 5.33 16.44
N PHE A 182 6.67 6.28 16.21
CA PHE A 182 5.49 6.50 17.03
C PHE A 182 4.24 5.82 16.46
N LEU A 183 3.93 6.07 15.18
CA LEU A 183 2.69 5.65 14.54
C LEU A 183 2.58 4.12 14.45
N MET A 184 3.67 3.41 14.16
CA MET A 184 3.61 1.95 13.98
C MET A 184 3.35 1.18 15.28
N PRO A 185 4.07 1.43 16.38
CA PRO A 185 3.74 0.81 17.67
C PRO A 185 2.33 1.18 18.14
N ALA A 186 1.91 2.45 17.96
CA ALA A 186 0.58 2.89 18.33
C ALA A 186 -0.51 2.17 17.51
N LEU A 187 -0.30 2.03 16.20
CA LEU A 187 -1.19 1.27 15.32
C LEU A 187 -1.33 -0.18 15.78
N PHE A 188 -0.22 -0.87 16.05
CA PHE A 188 -0.26 -2.26 16.50
C PHE A 188 -0.96 -2.40 17.87
N PHE A 189 -0.70 -1.47 18.79
CA PHE A 189 -1.39 -1.44 20.08
C PHE A 189 -2.91 -1.26 19.91
N MET A 190 -3.34 -0.28 19.11
CA MET A 190 -4.75 -0.05 18.83
C MET A 190 -5.40 -1.28 18.15
N LEU A 191 -4.68 -1.95 17.26
CA LEU A 191 -5.16 -3.16 16.59
C LEU A 191 -5.43 -4.29 17.58
N VAL A 192 -4.50 -4.54 18.52
CA VAL A 192 -4.67 -5.55 19.57
C VAL A 192 -5.85 -5.20 20.48
N VAL A 193 -6.01 -3.93 20.86
CA VAL A 193 -7.15 -3.47 21.67
C VAL A 193 -8.47 -3.72 20.92
N MET A 194 -8.52 -3.40 19.63
CA MET A 194 -9.72 -3.61 18.80
C MET A 194 -10.05 -5.09 18.60
N ILE A 195 -9.05 -5.97 18.50
CA ILE A 195 -9.27 -7.43 18.47
C ILE A 195 -9.82 -7.91 19.82
N GLY A 196 -9.30 -7.40 20.94
CA GLY A 196 -9.84 -7.70 22.27
C GLY A 196 -11.30 -7.28 22.39
N TYR A 197 -11.67 -6.13 21.84
CA TYR A 197 -13.07 -5.68 21.76
C TYR A 197 -13.92 -6.60 20.88
N ALA A 198 -13.44 -6.94 19.67
CA ALA A 198 -14.11 -7.85 18.75
C ALA A 198 -14.29 -9.25 19.33
N ALA A 199 -13.40 -9.70 20.21
CA ALA A 199 -13.52 -10.98 20.91
C ALA A 199 -14.60 -10.98 22.00
N VAL A 200 -14.92 -9.82 22.57
CA VAL A 200 -15.91 -9.70 23.65
C VAL A 200 -17.30 -9.35 23.12
N GLU A 201 -17.38 -8.40 22.18
CA GLU A 201 -18.64 -7.86 21.68
C GLU A 201 -19.01 -8.38 20.28
N GLY A 202 -18.09 -9.07 19.60
CA GLY A 202 -18.30 -9.65 18.27
C GLY A 202 -18.54 -11.17 18.29
N ASP A 203 -18.90 -11.74 17.15
CA ASP A 203 -18.95 -13.19 16.93
C ASP A 203 -17.57 -13.68 16.50
N PHE A 204 -16.69 -13.85 17.48
CA PHE A 204 -15.30 -14.18 17.22
C PHE A 204 -15.13 -15.55 16.56
N ALA A 205 -15.98 -16.52 16.92
CA ALA A 205 -15.95 -17.86 16.34
C ALA A 205 -16.29 -17.83 14.85
N ALA A 206 -17.37 -17.12 14.47
CA ALA A 206 -17.73 -16.96 13.06
C ALA A 206 -16.65 -16.20 12.27
N GLY A 207 -16.03 -15.17 12.87
CA GLY A 207 -14.94 -14.44 12.22
C GLY A 207 -13.70 -15.29 11.96
N VAL A 208 -13.32 -16.14 12.93
CA VAL A 208 -12.21 -17.10 12.79
C VAL A 208 -12.54 -18.15 11.73
N ASP A 209 -13.75 -18.74 11.79
CA ASP A 209 -14.18 -19.74 10.81
C ASP A 209 -14.19 -19.14 9.39
N PHE A 210 -14.73 -17.94 9.20
CA PHE A 210 -14.75 -17.27 7.90
C PHE A 210 -13.35 -17.02 7.31
N LEU A 211 -12.37 -16.72 8.16
CA LEU A 211 -10.99 -16.42 7.73
C LEU A 211 -10.13 -17.66 7.47
N PHE A 212 -10.37 -18.75 8.18
CA PHE A 212 -9.45 -19.90 8.20
C PHE A 212 -10.09 -21.20 7.69
N SER A 213 -11.41 -21.26 7.57
CA SER A 213 -12.11 -22.38 6.94
C SER A 213 -12.11 -22.20 5.43
N ALA A 214 -11.23 -22.93 4.74
CA ALA A 214 -11.03 -22.82 3.32
C ALA A 214 -11.98 -23.75 2.54
N ASP A 215 -12.99 -23.17 1.90
CA ASP A 215 -13.81 -23.86 0.90
C ASP A 215 -13.10 -23.89 -0.46
N PHE A 216 -12.41 -25.00 -0.73
CA PHE A 216 -11.66 -25.19 -1.98
C PHE A 216 -12.53 -25.13 -3.24
N SER A 217 -13.86 -25.33 -3.13
CA SER A 217 -14.77 -25.22 -4.29
C SER A 217 -14.88 -23.79 -4.83
N LYS A 218 -14.55 -22.79 -4.00
CA LYS A 218 -14.54 -21.39 -4.39
C LYS A 218 -13.30 -21.00 -5.18
N ILE A 219 -12.22 -21.78 -5.11
CA ILE A 219 -10.95 -21.45 -5.76
C ILE A 219 -11.10 -21.62 -7.28
N ASP A 220 -11.14 -20.48 -7.97
CA ASP A 220 -11.12 -20.38 -9.42
C ASP A 220 -10.01 -19.45 -9.91
N GLY A 221 -9.91 -19.27 -11.23
CA GLY A 221 -8.94 -18.36 -11.82
C GLY A 221 -9.09 -16.92 -11.33
N THR A 222 -10.31 -16.47 -11.07
CA THR A 222 -10.61 -15.11 -10.59
C THR A 222 -10.05 -14.88 -9.19
N ILE A 223 -10.23 -15.83 -8.27
CA ILE A 223 -9.64 -15.78 -6.92
C ILE A 223 -8.12 -15.71 -7.00
N VAL A 224 -7.50 -16.54 -7.84
CA VAL A 224 -6.03 -16.55 -7.99
C VAL A 224 -5.52 -15.20 -8.50
N LEU A 225 -6.15 -14.65 -9.53
CA LEU A 225 -5.76 -13.36 -10.09
C LEU A 225 -5.97 -12.21 -9.10
N THR A 226 -7.09 -12.24 -8.37
CA THR A 226 -7.40 -11.26 -7.30
C THR A 226 -6.38 -11.34 -6.17
N ALA A 227 -5.98 -12.55 -5.77
CA ALA A 227 -4.99 -12.78 -4.72
C ALA A 227 -3.59 -12.28 -5.11
N ILE A 228 -3.18 -12.48 -6.38
CA ILE A 228 -1.92 -11.93 -6.90
C ILE A 228 -1.95 -10.40 -6.86
N GLY A 229 -3.02 -9.77 -7.37
CA GLY A 229 -3.19 -8.32 -7.34
C GLY A 229 -3.18 -7.75 -5.92
N GLN A 230 -3.87 -8.43 -4.98
CA GLN A 230 -3.89 -8.04 -3.58
C GLN A 230 -2.50 -8.17 -2.92
N ALA A 231 -1.73 -9.22 -3.21
CA ALA A 231 -0.38 -9.39 -2.68
C ALA A 231 0.58 -8.26 -3.14
N PHE A 232 0.43 -7.79 -4.38
CA PHE A 232 1.21 -6.66 -4.91
C PHE A 232 0.87 -5.36 -4.22
N PHE A 233 -0.43 -5.08 -4.10
CA PHE A 233 -0.92 -3.87 -3.47
C PHE A 233 -0.56 -3.83 -1.97
N SER A 234 -0.75 -4.93 -1.24
CA SER A 234 -0.50 -5.01 0.20
C SER A 234 0.96 -4.71 0.53
N ILE A 235 1.90 -5.44 -0.09
CA ILE A 235 3.33 -5.24 0.19
C ILE A 235 3.88 -3.97 -0.50
N SER A 236 3.08 -3.30 -1.31
CA SER A 236 3.41 -2.06 -2.02
C SER A 236 4.63 -2.20 -2.96
N VAL A 237 4.68 -3.35 -3.65
CA VAL A 237 5.78 -3.72 -4.54
C VAL A 237 5.64 -3.02 -5.89
N ALA A 238 6.79 -2.69 -6.52
CA ALA A 238 6.87 -2.04 -7.83
C ALA A 238 6.28 -0.62 -7.87
N MET A 239 6.13 0.02 -6.71
CA MET A 239 5.78 1.45 -6.56
C MET A 239 7.02 2.34 -6.34
N GLY A 240 8.24 1.79 -6.37
CA GLY A 240 9.48 2.53 -6.15
C GLY A 240 9.73 2.96 -4.71
N LEU A 241 8.74 2.87 -3.81
CA LEU A 241 8.89 3.21 -2.39
C LEU A 241 9.90 2.31 -1.67
N ILE A 242 9.85 0.99 -1.91
CA ILE A 242 10.79 0.05 -1.31
C ILE A 242 12.19 0.25 -1.92
N MET A 243 12.27 0.63 -3.19
CA MET A 243 13.54 0.97 -3.83
C MET A 243 14.17 2.20 -3.16
N THR A 244 13.39 3.25 -2.91
CA THR A 244 13.86 4.45 -2.19
C THR A 244 14.28 4.12 -0.76
N TYR A 245 13.44 3.41 0.00
CA TYR A 245 13.78 3.02 1.37
C TYR A 245 15.00 2.10 1.42
N GLY A 246 15.14 1.23 0.42
CA GLY A 246 16.30 0.38 0.16
C GLY A 246 17.60 1.16 -0.02
N SER A 247 17.56 2.34 -0.65
CA SER A 247 18.74 3.19 -0.84
C SER A 247 19.30 3.77 0.46
N TYR A 248 18.46 3.88 1.50
CA TYR A 248 18.84 4.42 2.81
C TYR A 248 19.31 3.35 3.80
N VAL A 249 19.32 2.07 3.41
CA VAL A 249 19.61 0.96 4.33
C VAL A 249 21.10 0.82 4.62
N PRO A 250 21.50 0.70 5.90
CA PRO A 250 22.88 0.38 6.28
C PRO A 250 23.36 -0.94 5.64
N LYS A 251 24.66 -1.04 5.33
CA LYS A 251 25.22 -2.16 4.57
C LYS A 251 25.16 -3.49 5.32
N GLU A 252 25.15 -3.42 6.64
CA GLU A 252 25.20 -4.56 7.57
C GLU A 252 23.85 -5.28 7.70
N VAL A 253 22.76 -4.63 7.28
CA VAL A 253 21.41 -5.20 7.38
C VAL A 253 21.21 -6.24 6.28
N SER A 254 20.70 -7.42 6.59
CA SER A 254 20.40 -8.44 5.59
C SER A 254 19.09 -8.13 4.83
N LEU A 255 19.17 -7.89 3.52
CA LEU A 255 17.99 -7.56 2.68
C LEU A 255 16.98 -8.70 2.61
N THR A 256 17.44 -9.94 2.54
CA THR A 256 16.59 -11.13 2.45
C THR A 256 15.79 -11.32 3.73
N LYS A 257 16.45 -11.22 4.89
CA LYS A 257 15.75 -11.25 6.20
C LYS A 257 14.79 -10.08 6.32
N SER A 258 15.19 -8.88 5.90
CA SER A 258 14.31 -7.71 5.92
C SER A 258 13.05 -7.91 5.09
N ALA A 259 13.17 -8.43 3.87
CA ALA A 259 12.01 -8.69 3.00
C ALA A 259 11.03 -9.68 3.65
N LEU A 260 11.53 -10.75 4.27
CA LEU A 260 10.69 -11.73 4.97
C LEU A 260 9.98 -11.13 6.19
N ILE A 261 10.66 -10.29 6.96
CA ILE A 261 10.05 -9.59 8.10
C ILE A 261 8.97 -8.60 7.61
N ILE A 262 9.25 -7.85 6.54
CA ILE A 262 8.30 -6.87 5.97
C ILE A 262 7.04 -7.60 5.49
N ALA A 263 7.18 -8.61 4.62
CA ALA A 263 6.04 -9.36 4.09
C ALA A 263 5.29 -10.13 5.18
N GLY A 264 6.01 -10.69 6.17
CA GLY A 264 5.40 -11.38 7.30
C GLY A 264 4.59 -10.44 8.20
N ALA A 265 5.13 -9.26 8.52
CA ALA A 265 4.43 -8.26 9.33
C ALA A 265 3.22 -7.66 8.58
N ASP A 266 3.36 -7.38 7.29
CA ASP A 266 2.27 -6.95 6.40
C ASP A 266 1.11 -7.95 6.41
N THR A 267 1.44 -9.23 6.18
CA THR A 267 0.48 -10.34 6.19
C THR A 267 -0.16 -10.50 7.55
N LEU A 268 0.63 -10.44 8.63
CA LEU A 268 0.12 -10.55 9.99
C LEU A 268 -0.91 -9.44 10.28
N VAL A 269 -0.61 -8.19 9.93
CA VAL A 269 -1.55 -7.08 10.14
C VAL A 269 -2.82 -7.26 9.31
N ALA A 270 -2.73 -7.77 8.07
CA ALA A 270 -3.91 -8.07 7.25
C ALA A 270 -4.83 -9.11 7.90
N ILE A 271 -4.26 -10.22 8.41
CA ILE A 271 -5.01 -11.26 9.11
C ILE A 271 -5.62 -10.73 10.42
N LEU A 272 -4.83 -9.98 11.19
CA LEU A 272 -5.29 -9.33 12.43
C LEU A 272 -6.42 -8.32 12.16
N ALA A 273 -6.37 -7.57 11.06
CA ALA A 273 -7.45 -6.69 10.64
C ALA A 273 -8.72 -7.47 10.28
N GLY A 274 -8.59 -8.62 9.62
CA GLY A 274 -9.71 -9.54 9.43
C GLY A 274 -10.34 -10.00 10.75
N LEU A 275 -9.51 -10.41 11.72
CA LEU A 275 -9.95 -10.85 13.05
C LEU A 275 -10.54 -9.72 13.90
N MET A 276 -10.20 -8.47 13.57
CA MET A 276 -10.86 -7.30 14.14
C MET A 276 -12.23 -7.06 13.49
N ILE A 277 -12.35 -7.20 12.18
CA ILE A 277 -13.51 -6.73 11.41
C ILE A 277 -14.63 -7.76 11.33
N PHE A 278 -14.33 -8.99 10.93
CA PHE A 278 -15.38 -10.00 10.66
C PHE A 278 -16.22 -10.37 11.89
N PRO A 279 -15.65 -10.51 13.10
CA PRO A 279 -16.47 -10.75 14.30
C PRO A 279 -17.50 -9.64 14.55
N LEU A 280 -17.11 -8.38 14.35
CA LEU A 280 -18.01 -7.23 14.54
C LEU A 280 -19.13 -7.23 13.48
N VAL A 281 -18.78 -7.57 12.24
CA VAL A 281 -19.72 -7.68 11.12
C VAL A 281 -20.75 -8.79 11.38
N PHE A 282 -20.31 -9.99 11.77
CA PHE A 282 -21.19 -11.13 11.98
C PHE A 282 -22.08 -11.00 13.23
N ALA A 283 -21.56 -10.45 14.33
CA ALA A 283 -22.40 -10.16 15.52
C ALA A 283 -23.58 -9.24 15.22
N ASN A 284 -23.44 -8.37 14.22
CA ASN A 284 -24.49 -7.44 13.81
C ASN A 284 -25.30 -7.93 12.60
N ASN A 285 -25.14 -9.19 12.18
CA ASN A 285 -25.80 -9.77 11.00
C ASN A 285 -25.59 -8.95 9.72
N LEU A 286 -24.41 -8.36 9.59
CA LEU A 286 -24.05 -7.53 8.43
C LEU A 286 -23.30 -8.35 7.37
N ASP A 287 -23.37 -7.89 6.13
CA ASP A 287 -22.74 -8.57 5.00
C ASP A 287 -21.23 -8.26 4.92
N PRO A 288 -20.32 -9.25 5.06
CA PRO A 288 -18.88 -9.05 4.87
C PRO A 288 -18.50 -8.72 3.41
N GLY A 289 -19.38 -9.04 2.45
CA GLY A 289 -19.20 -8.81 1.01
C GLY A 289 -19.59 -7.42 0.51
N SER A 290 -19.67 -6.42 1.39
CA SER A 290 -20.09 -5.04 1.06
C SER A 290 -19.07 -4.26 0.18
N GLY A 291 -18.00 -4.92 -0.30
CA GLY A 291 -16.97 -4.33 -1.15
C GLY A 291 -16.29 -3.10 -0.50
N PRO A 292 -15.93 -2.06 -1.30
CA PRO A 292 -15.29 -0.85 -0.79
C PRO A 292 -16.05 -0.15 0.36
N GLY A 293 -17.37 -0.36 0.46
CA GLY A 293 -18.24 0.19 1.48
C GLY A 293 -18.09 -0.44 2.87
N LEU A 294 -17.42 -1.59 3.02
CA LEU A 294 -17.31 -2.33 4.27
C LEU A 294 -16.89 -1.46 5.47
N ILE A 295 -15.89 -0.60 5.27
CA ILE A 295 -15.37 0.27 6.33
C ILE A 295 -16.23 1.52 6.58
N PHE A 296 -16.80 2.11 5.54
CA PHE A 296 -17.46 3.43 5.66
C PHE A 296 -18.98 3.33 5.82
N ARG A 297 -19.54 2.12 5.70
CA ARG A 297 -20.97 1.82 5.85
C ARG A 297 -21.20 0.73 6.89
N THR A 298 -20.64 -0.45 6.65
CA THR A 298 -20.93 -1.65 7.45
C THR A 298 -20.39 -1.54 8.87
N LEU A 299 -19.12 -1.18 9.05
CA LEU A 299 -18.54 -1.02 10.38
C LEU A 299 -19.15 0.13 11.21
N PRO A 300 -19.37 1.33 10.67
CA PRO A 300 -20.13 2.38 11.33
C PRO A 300 -21.51 1.92 11.80
N THR A 301 -22.19 1.10 10.99
CA THR A 301 -23.49 0.52 11.35
C THR A 301 -23.35 -0.44 12.53
N ALA A 302 -22.32 -1.30 12.53
CA ALA A 302 -22.01 -2.16 13.67
C ALA A 302 -21.75 -1.32 14.93
N PHE A 303 -20.84 -0.34 14.87
CA PHE A 303 -20.50 0.49 16.02
C PHE A 303 -21.69 1.27 16.58
N ALA A 304 -22.64 1.71 15.75
CA ALA A 304 -23.83 2.40 16.23
C ALA A 304 -24.71 1.53 17.15
N GLY A 305 -24.71 0.21 16.95
CA GLY A 305 -25.47 -0.75 17.77
C GLY A 305 -24.72 -1.33 18.96
N MET A 306 -23.39 -1.16 19.03
CA MET A 306 -22.54 -1.87 19.98
C MET A 306 -22.20 -1.05 21.24
N LYS A 307 -21.97 -1.75 22.35
CA LYS A 307 -21.57 -1.14 23.61
C LYS A 307 -20.23 -0.42 23.46
N GLY A 308 -20.20 0.87 23.80
CA GLY A 308 -19.00 1.69 23.66
C GLY A 308 -18.61 2.01 22.21
N GLY A 309 -19.52 1.80 21.24
CA GLY A 309 -19.22 1.94 19.83
C GLY A 309 -18.69 3.31 19.38
N ALA A 310 -19.01 4.39 20.09
CA ALA A 310 -18.40 5.70 19.84
C ALA A 310 -16.87 5.69 20.08
N ILE A 311 -16.43 5.06 21.17
CA ILE A 311 -15.01 4.96 21.55
C ILE A 311 -14.30 4.04 20.56
N PHE A 312 -14.81 2.84 20.34
CA PHE A 312 -14.17 1.84 19.48
C PHE A 312 -14.28 2.18 17.99
N GLY A 313 -15.35 2.84 17.56
CA GLY A 313 -15.45 3.41 16.22
C GLY A 313 -14.42 4.52 15.99
N SER A 314 -14.26 5.43 16.96
CA SER A 314 -13.22 6.47 16.88
C SER A 314 -11.82 5.86 16.86
N LEU A 315 -11.57 4.85 17.69
CA LEU A 315 -10.31 4.12 17.74
C LEU A 315 -10.00 3.41 16.42
N PHE A 316 -11.01 2.79 15.81
CA PHE A 316 -10.89 2.13 14.51
C PHE A 316 -10.50 3.11 13.40
N PHE A 317 -11.19 4.25 13.28
CA PHE A 317 -10.84 5.25 12.25
C PHE A 317 -9.53 5.97 12.54
N LEU A 318 -9.14 6.11 13.81
CA LEU A 318 -7.82 6.62 14.20
C LEU A 318 -6.70 5.65 13.80
N LEU A 319 -6.90 4.35 14.03
CA LEU A 319 -6.01 3.29 13.56
C LEU A 319 -5.86 3.35 12.03
N LEU A 320 -6.97 3.51 11.31
CA LEU A 320 -6.97 3.62 9.85
C LEU A 320 -6.23 4.88 9.37
N ALA A 321 -6.40 6.01 10.06
CA ALA A 321 -5.67 7.24 9.78
C ALA A 321 -4.16 7.08 10.01
N PHE A 322 -3.74 6.40 11.08
CA PHE A 322 -2.32 6.14 11.35
C PHE A 322 -1.70 5.29 10.25
N ALA A 323 -2.39 4.22 9.84
CA ALA A 323 -1.98 3.36 8.74
C ALA A 323 -1.86 4.14 7.42
N ALA A 324 -2.85 5.00 7.15
CA ALA A 324 -2.84 5.82 5.95
C ALA A 324 -1.67 6.84 5.95
N VAL A 325 -1.37 7.45 7.10
CA VAL A 325 -0.25 8.40 7.22
C VAL A 325 1.08 7.69 7.00
N THR A 326 1.30 6.49 7.54
CA THR A 326 2.58 5.77 7.36
C THR A 326 2.80 5.32 5.92
N SER A 327 1.75 4.95 5.19
CA SER A 327 1.88 4.62 3.76
C SER A 327 2.10 5.86 2.90
N ILE A 328 1.31 6.93 3.07
CA ILE A 328 1.39 8.10 2.16
C ILE A 328 2.75 8.79 2.23
N ILE A 329 3.38 8.85 3.41
CA ILE A 329 4.73 9.43 3.55
C ILE A 329 5.77 8.61 2.77
N ALA A 330 5.61 7.28 2.73
CA ALA A 330 6.48 6.39 1.97
C ALA A 330 6.24 6.51 0.45
N ILE A 331 4.99 6.73 0.04
CA ILE A 331 4.61 6.85 -1.37
C ILE A 331 5.09 8.19 -1.97
N ILE A 332 5.09 9.28 -1.19
CA ILE A 332 5.58 10.60 -1.64
C ILE A 332 7.12 10.67 -1.66
N GLU A 333 7.80 9.93 -0.79
CA GLU A 333 9.27 10.00 -0.67
C GLU A 333 10.04 9.79 -1.98
N PRO A 334 9.73 8.79 -2.86
CA PRO A 334 10.40 8.60 -4.14
C PRO A 334 10.52 9.85 -5.02
N ILE A 335 9.43 10.63 -5.16
CA ILE A 335 9.43 11.79 -6.05
C ILE A 335 10.19 12.98 -5.42
N VAL A 336 10.13 13.09 -4.09
CA VAL A 336 10.90 14.08 -3.33
C VAL A 336 12.39 13.78 -3.43
N ALA A 337 12.79 12.53 -3.16
CA ALA A 337 14.17 12.07 -3.28
C ALA A 337 14.71 12.25 -4.71
N TYR A 338 13.89 11.98 -5.73
CA TYR A 338 14.27 12.20 -7.12
C TYR A 338 14.59 13.66 -7.42
N ALA A 339 13.80 14.59 -6.89
CA ALA A 339 14.05 16.00 -7.11
C ALA A 339 15.25 16.54 -6.34
N GLU A 340 15.54 15.99 -5.17
CA GLU A 340 16.79 16.23 -4.45
C GLU A 340 17.99 15.74 -5.27
N ASP A 341 17.96 14.48 -5.74
CA ASP A 341 19.05 13.86 -6.49
C ASP A 341 19.28 14.51 -7.87
N LYS A 342 18.20 14.76 -8.61
CA LYS A 342 18.29 15.13 -10.03
C LYS A 342 18.28 16.62 -10.26
N TRP A 343 17.50 17.36 -9.49
CA TRP A 343 17.30 18.81 -9.66
C TRP A 343 17.99 19.62 -8.56
N SER A 344 18.63 18.96 -7.59
CA SER A 344 19.25 19.62 -6.42
C SER A 344 18.27 20.57 -5.71
N MET A 345 16.96 20.25 -5.78
CA MET A 345 15.93 21.05 -5.18
C MET A 345 15.94 20.82 -3.66
N ARG A 346 15.83 21.89 -2.88
CA ARG A 346 15.68 21.75 -1.42
C ARG A 346 14.43 20.93 -1.11
N ARG A 347 14.55 19.97 -0.18
CA ARG A 347 13.46 19.06 0.23
C ARG A 347 12.11 19.74 0.46
N ARG A 348 12.10 20.85 1.20
CA ARG A 348 10.89 21.62 1.49
C ARG A 348 10.19 22.10 0.21
N ASN A 349 10.95 22.58 -0.77
CA ASN A 349 10.41 23.05 -2.04
C ASN A 349 9.89 21.87 -2.88
N ALA A 350 10.59 20.74 -2.86
CA ALA A 350 10.14 19.51 -3.50
C ALA A 350 8.80 19.03 -2.91
N CYS A 351 8.68 18.99 -1.58
CA CYS A 351 7.45 18.61 -0.89
C CYS A 351 6.31 19.57 -1.23
N ILE A 352 6.55 20.89 -1.24
CA ILE A 352 5.50 21.86 -1.61
C ILE A 352 5.06 21.66 -3.06
N LEU A 353 5.98 21.53 -4.00
CA LEU A 353 5.67 21.36 -5.42
C LEU A 353 4.89 20.07 -5.67
N PHE A 354 5.45 18.92 -5.30
CA PHE A 354 4.82 17.63 -5.55
C PHE A 354 3.61 17.38 -4.66
N GLY A 355 3.57 17.99 -3.47
CA GLY A 355 2.40 17.98 -2.62
C GLY A 355 1.24 18.78 -3.20
N PHE A 356 1.50 19.99 -3.70
CA PHE A 356 0.49 20.80 -4.36
C PHE A 356 -0.04 20.13 -5.64
N LEU A 357 0.85 19.56 -6.46
CA LEU A 357 0.46 18.83 -7.66
C LEU A 357 -0.36 17.57 -7.32
N ALA A 358 0.02 16.82 -6.28
CA ALA A 358 -0.75 15.66 -5.82
C ALA A 358 -2.12 16.08 -5.27
N TRP A 359 -2.18 17.20 -4.54
CA TRP A 359 -3.42 17.79 -4.07
C TRP A 359 -4.33 18.16 -5.24
N ALA A 360 -3.80 18.88 -6.24
CA ALA A 360 -4.54 19.33 -7.41
C ALA A 360 -5.07 18.17 -8.26
N ILE A 361 -4.25 17.15 -8.51
CA ILE A 361 -4.68 15.93 -9.21
C ILE A 361 -5.72 15.17 -8.36
N GLY A 362 -5.53 15.12 -7.03
CA GLY A 362 -6.49 14.51 -6.10
C GLY A 362 -7.87 15.18 -6.13
N LEU A 363 -7.97 16.47 -6.48
CA LEU A 363 -9.28 17.11 -6.67
C LEU A 363 -10.07 16.48 -7.81
N ALA A 364 -9.41 15.92 -8.83
CA ALA A 364 -10.10 15.19 -9.89
C ALA A 364 -10.77 13.90 -9.36
N THR A 365 -10.13 13.25 -8.36
CA THR A 365 -10.74 12.15 -7.60
C THR A 365 -11.92 12.67 -6.77
N VAL A 366 -11.75 13.78 -6.02
CA VAL A 366 -12.85 14.39 -5.24
C VAL A 366 -14.07 14.66 -6.11
N PHE A 367 -13.89 15.31 -7.26
CA PHE A 367 -15.00 15.67 -8.13
C PHE A 367 -15.65 14.46 -8.79
N SER A 368 -14.90 13.38 -9.04
CA SER A 368 -15.44 12.15 -9.64
C SER A 368 -16.49 11.43 -8.79
N PHE A 369 -16.62 11.79 -7.51
CA PHE A 369 -17.68 11.28 -6.62
C PHE A 369 -18.91 12.20 -6.52
N ASN A 370 -18.87 13.40 -7.12
CA ASN A 370 -19.94 14.41 -7.01
C ASN A 370 -20.17 15.15 -8.33
N VAL A 371 -19.52 16.31 -8.52
CA VAL A 371 -19.76 17.22 -9.65
C VAL A 371 -19.38 16.61 -11.00
N TRP A 372 -18.44 15.65 -11.00
CA TRP A 372 -18.01 14.87 -12.18
C TRP A 372 -18.45 13.41 -12.10
N SER A 373 -19.51 13.10 -11.34
CA SER A 373 -20.01 11.71 -11.20
C SER A 373 -20.42 11.09 -12.54
N ASP A 374 -21.02 11.89 -13.44
CA ASP A 374 -21.41 11.44 -14.79
C ASP A 374 -20.27 11.55 -15.83
N PHE A 375 -19.10 12.04 -15.43
CA PHE A 375 -17.98 12.24 -16.36
C PHE A 375 -17.05 11.03 -16.41
N THR A 376 -17.12 10.29 -17.52
CA THR A 376 -16.25 9.15 -17.85
C THR A 376 -15.30 9.53 -19.00
N PRO A 377 -14.02 9.89 -18.70
CA PRO A 377 -13.12 10.51 -19.68
C PRO A 377 -12.82 9.63 -20.90
N LEU A 378 -12.85 8.31 -20.72
CA LEU A 378 -12.55 7.32 -21.75
C LEU A 378 -13.78 6.48 -22.14
N SER A 379 -14.99 7.07 -22.04
CA SER A 379 -16.27 6.45 -22.42
C SER A 379 -16.26 5.79 -23.81
N ALA A 380 -15.49 6.34 -24.75
CA ALA A 380 -15.37 5.82 -26.11
C ALA A 380 -14.55 4.50 -26.21
N ILE A 381 -13.80 4.13 -25.18
CA ILE A 381 -12.95 2.94 -25.14
C ILE A 381 -13.63 1.90 -24.25
N ARG A 382 -14.16 0.83 -24.84
CA ARG A 382 -15.04 -0.14 -24.16
C ARG A 382 -14.56 -0.65 -22.80
N PRO A 383 -13.27 -1.04 -22.60
CA PRO A 383 -12.78 -1.44 -21.28
C PRO A 383 -12.84 -0.35 -20.19
N PHE A 384 -12.91 0.92 -20.57
CA PHE A 384 -12.86 2.08 -19.67
C PHE A 384 -14.17 2.88 -19.66
N ALA A 385 -15.22 2.34 -20.27
CA ALA A 385 -16.42 3.11 -20.58
C ALA A 385 -17.13 3.68 -19.33
N ASP A 386 -17.13 2.88 -18.26
CA ASP A 386 -17.82 3.16 -16.99
C ASP A 386 -16.87 3.70 -15.90
N MET A 387 -15.61 3.95 -16.25
CA MET A 387 -14.61 4.41 -15.28
C MET A 387 -14.63 5.93 -15.14
N ASN A 388 -15.00 6.40 -13.95
CA ASN A 388 -14.77 7.78 -13.55
C ASN A 388 -13.26 8.05 -13.33
N MET A 389 -12.89 9.30 -13.02
CA MET A 389 -11.48 9.67 -12.87
C MET A 389 -10.74 8.85 -11.80
N PHE A 390 -11.39 8.61 -10.65
CA PHE A 390 -10.84 7.77 -9.59
C PHE A 390 -10.54 6.35 -10.10
N ALA A 391 -11.55 5.70 -10.68
CA ALA A 391 -11.45 4.33 -11.18
C ALA A 391 -10.40 4.20 -12.29
N LEU A 392 -10.28 5.21 -13.15
CA LEU A 392 -9.29 5.22 -14.23
C LEU A 392 -7.86 5.29 -13.71
N ILE A 393 -7.59 6.17 -12.73
CA ILE A 393 -6.26 6.28 -12.13
C ILE A 393 -5.92 5.02 -11.34
N ASP A 394 -6.86 4.49 -10.55
CA ASP A 394 -6.67 3.25 -9.79
C ASP A 394 -6.42 2.05 -10.72
N TYR A 395 -7.21 1.89 -11.78
CA TYR A 395 -7.01 0.82 -12.75
C TYR A 395 -5.66 0.94 -13.48
N LEU A 396 -5.30 2.15 -13.93
CA LEU A 396 -4.03 2.39 -14.61
C LEU A 396 -2.84 2.02 -13.72
N THR A 397 -2.86 2.39 -12.45
CA THR A 397 -1.76 2.08 -11.54
C THR A 397 -1.79 0.63 -11.09
N ALA A 398 -2.92 0.13 -10.61
CA ALA A 398 -3.04 -1.16 -9.94
C ALA A 398 -3.11 -2.35 -10.89
N ASN A 399 -3.77 -2.21 -12.03
CA ASN A 399 -3.99 -3.31 -12.95
C ASN A 399 -3.02 -3.32 -14.13
N LEU A 400 -2.38 -2.19 -14.46
CA LEU A 400 -1.45 -2.11 -15.60
C LEU A 400 -0.01 -1.82 -15.18
N MET A 401 0.24 -0.64 -14.59
CA MET A 401 1.61 -0.16 -14.38
C MET A 401 2.36 -0.95 -13.28
N MET A 402 1.72 -1.28 -12.16
CA MET A 402 2.34 -2.10 -11.11
C MET A 402 2.72 -3.51 -11.59
N PRO A 403 1.80 -4.28 -12.21
CA PRO A 403 2.14 -5.57 -12.79
C PRO A 403 3.27 -5.47 -13.84
N LEU A 404 3.20 -4.49 -14.74
CA LEU A 404 4.27 -4.27 -15.73
C LEU A 404 5.61 -3.97 -15.04
N GLY A 405 5.61 -3.18 -13.96
CA GLY A 405 6.79 -2.92 -13.13
C GLY A 405 7.35 -4.16 -12.48
N GLY A 406 6.50 -5.01 -11.93
CA GLY A 406 6.89 -6.31 -11.40
C GLY A 406 7.57 -7.19 -12.45
N ILE A 407 6.99 -7.30 -13.65
CA ILE A 407 7.57 -8.09 -14.74
C ILE A 407 8.92 -7.51 -15.20
N LEU A 408 9.00 -6.20 -15.45
CA LEU A 408 10.26 -5.58 -15.88
C LEU A 408 11.35 -5.75 -14.82
N MET A 409 10.99 -5.64 -13.53
CA MET A 409 11.92 -5.85 -12.42
C MET A 409 12.36 -7.31 -12.31
N ALA A 410 11.43 -8.26 -12.45
CA ALA A 410 11.71 -9.69 -12.51
C ALA A 410 12.65 -10.04 -13.67
N VAL A 411 12.40 -9.49 -14.86
CA VAL A 411 13.25 -9.67 -16.04
C VAL A 411 14.64 -9.08 -15.80
N PHE A 412 14.72 -7.84 -15.32
CA PHE A 412 15.98 -7.16 -15.10
C PHE A 412 16.84 -7.88 -14.06
N VAL A 413 16.30 -8.12 -12.86
CA VAL A 413 17.06 -8.74 -11.75
C VAL A 413 17.27 -10.23 -12.01
N GLY A 414 16.24 -10.96 -12.45
CA GLY A 414 16.33 -12.40 -12.67
C GLY A 414 17.24 -12.77 -13.84
N TRP A 415 17.15 -12.06 -14.97
CA TRP A 415 17.78 -12.49 -16.23
C TRP A 415 18.95 -11.62 -16.69
N LEU A 416 18.96 -10.32 -16.37
CA LEU A 416 19.99 -9.41 -16.90
C LEU A 416 21.17 -9.21 -15.95
N ILE A 417 20.97 -9.40 -14.64
CA ILE A 417 22.02 -9.37 -13.62
C ILE A 417 22.68 -10.75 -13.49
N LYS A 418 24.01 -10.75 -13.35
CA LYS A 418 24.78 -11.98 -13.13
C LYS A 418 24.42 -12.60 -11.77
N PRO A 419 24.10 -13.91 -11.70
CA PRO A 419 23.76 -14.57 -10.44
C PRO A 419 24.84 -14.47 -9.35
N SER A 420 26.12 -14.38 -9.72
CA SER A 420 27.22 -14.21 -8.76
C SER A 420 27.12 -12.90 -7.98
N VAL A 421 26.73 -11.81 -8.64
CA VAL A 421 26.54 -10.49 -8.01
C VAL A 421 25.37 -10.53 -7.04
N LEU A 422 24.27 -11.20 -7.42
CA LEU A 422 23.10 -11.34 -6.55
C LEU A 422 23.41 -12.22 -5.34
N ALA A 423 24.15 -13.31 -5.53
CA ALA A 423 24.52 -14.22 -4.46
C ALA A 423 25.40 -13.54 -3.40
N GLU A 424 26.35 -12.71 -3.84
CA GLU A 424 27.22 -11.88 -2.99
C GLU A 424 26.41 -10.88 -2.16
N ASP A 425 25.58 -10.06 -2.83
CA ASP A 425 24.87 -8.96 -2.18
C ASP A 425 23.70 -9.44 -1.28
N LEU A 426 22.98 -10.50 -1.65
CA LEU A 426 21.76 -10.94 -0.95
C LEU A 426 22.01 -11.93 0.18
N SER A 427 23.15 -12.66 0.15
CA SER A 427 23.62 -13.53 1.24
C SER A 427 22.51 -14.40 1.86
N PHE A 428 21.87 -15.26 1.05
CA PHE A 428 20.75 -16.14 1.44
C PHE A 428 21.08 -17.22 2.50
N GLY A 429 22.32 -17.29 2.99
CA GLY A 429 22.78 -18.32 3.94
C GLY A 429 22.91 -19.73 3.36
N SER A 430 22.19 -20.05 2.27
CA SER A 430 22.37 -21.30 1.53
C SER A 430 22.21 -21.12 0.01
N THR A 431 22.97 -21.90 -0.74
CA THR A 431 22.89 -21.94 -2.21
C THR A 431 21.53 -22.47 -2.70
N ALA A 432 20.89 -23.36 -1.93
CA ALA A 432 19.58 -23.91 -2.27
C ALA A 432 18.49 -22.82 -2.21
N LEU A 433 18.42 -22.05 -1.13
CA LEU A 433 17.45 -20.95 -0.99
C LEU A 433 17.67 -19.88 -2.06
N PHE A 434 18.92 -19.55 -2.38
CA PHE A 434 19.22 -18.63 -3.47
C PHE A 434 18.70 -19.15 -4.82
N LYS A 435 18.89 -20.43 -5.13
CA LYS A 435 18.38 -21.05 -6.37
C LYS A 435 16.85 -21.04 -6.43
N VAL A 436 16.19 -21.32 -5.30
CA VAL A 436 14.72 -21.26 -5.20
C VAL A 436 14.22 -19.84 -5.45
N TRP A 437 14.81 -18.83 -4.78
CA TRP A 437 14.50 -17.43 -5.04
C TRP A 437 14.74 -17.03 -6.49
N LEU A 438 15.88 -17.43 -7.07
CA LEU A 438 16.21 -17.13 -8.44
C LEU A 438 15.22 -17.77 -9.43
N TRP A 439 14.70 -18.96 -9.14
CA TRP A 439 13.65 -19.59 -9.94
C TRP A 439 12.32 -18.85 -9.80
N MET A 440 11.94 -18.46 -8.58
CA MET A 440 10.71 -17.70 -8.33
C MET A 440 10.71 -16.36 -9.08
N ILE A 441 11.79 -15.57 -8.98
CA ILE A 441 11.89 -14.28 -9.67
C ILE A 441 12.01 -14.41 -11.19
N ARG A 442 12.55 -15.52 -11.72
CA ARG A 442 12.72 -15.73 -13.16
C ARG A 442 11.48 -16.25 -13.88
N VAL A 443 10.70 -17.07 -13.20
CA VAL A 443 9.63 -17.87 -13.82
C VAL A 443 8.30 -17.61 -13.12
N VAL A 444 8.19 -17.93 -11.83
CA VAL A 444 6.91 -17.91 -11.12
C VAL A 444 6.32 -16.51 -11.08
N ALA A 445 7.08 -15.53 -10.59
CA ALA A 445 6.62 -14.17 -10.45
C ALA A 445 6.19 -13.55 -11.79
N PRO A 446 7.04 -13.51 -12.84
CA PRO A 446 6.63 -12.91 -14.10
C PRO A 446 5.46 -13.62 -14.78
N LEU A 447 5.35 -14.96 -14.69
CA LEU A 447 4.20 -15.69 -15.26
C LEU A 447 2.89 -15.41 -14.51
N ALA A 448 2.93 -15.38 -13.18
CA ALA A 448 1.77 -15.04 -12.35
C ALA A 448 1.29 -13.61 -12.65
N ILE A 449 2.21 -12.66 -12.77
CA ILE A 449 1.89 -11.27 -13.07
C ILE A 449 1.38 -11.10 -14.52
N LEU A 450 1.94 -11.85 -15.47
CA LEU A 450 1.44 -11.89 -16.85
C LEU A 450 0.00 -12.42 -16.92
N ALA A 451 -0.35 -13.41 -16.10
CA ALA A 451 -1.72 -13.90 -16.02
C ALA A 451 -2.68 -12.80 -15.53
N VAL A 452 -2.29 -12.02 -14.52
CA VAL A 452 -3.05 -10.86 -14.04
C VAL A 452 -3.23 -9.80 -15.13
N LEU A 453 -2.15 -9.45 -15.83
CA LEU A 453 -2.22 -8.50 -16.94
C LEU A 453 -3.15 -8.99 -18.05
N TYR A 454 -3.01 -10.25 -18.45
CA TYR A 454 -3.85 -10.84 -19.49
C TYR A 454 -5.33 -10.83 -19.11
N SER A 455 -5.65 -11.09 -17.83
CA SER A 455 -7.03 -11.05 -17.35
C SER A 455 -7.61 -9.64 -17.21
N SER A 456 -6.75 -8.62 -17.12
CA SER A 456 -7.16 -7.23 -16.94
C SER A 456 -7.47 -6.53 -18.27
N LEU A 457 -6.96 -7.05 -19.40
CA LEU A 457 -7.18 -6.56 -20.77
C LEU A 457 -8.49 -7.10 -21.34
#